data_AF-A0A8B6HIZ7-F1
#
_entry.id   AF-A0A8B6HIZ7-F1
#
_cell.length_a   1.000
_cell.length_b   1.000
_cell.length_c   1.000
_cell.angle_alpha   90.00
_cell.angle_beta   90.00
_cell.angle_gamma   90.00
#
_symmetry.space_group_name_H-M   'P 1'
#
loop_
_entity.id
_entity.type
_entity.pdbx_description
1 polymer ?
#
loop_
_entity_poly.entity_id
_entity_poly.type
_entity_poly.pdbx_seq_one_letter_code
_entity_poly.pdbx_strand_id
1 'polypeptide(L)'
;MGAGCTKNNENDRIGALFQAIRREKFQLATDLISKGAGVNCINYFGNTPLIETCRSHRTSKRTGSIVENERERFVRFLLNNDCDVSKYDIYGWTALMYAEKNGHDNIVYILEKKEKGMNNT
;
A
#
# COMPACT_ATOMS: atom_id res chain seq x y z
N MET A 1 -17.57 -33.26 14.19
CA MET A 1 -16.67 -33.00 13.05
C MET A 1 -15.98 -31.68 13.31
N GLY A 2 -14.64 -31.72 13.39
CA GLY A 2 -13.82 -30.69 14.03
C GLY A 2 -13.77 -29.36 13.29
N ALA A 3 -13.78 -28.29 14.07
CA ALA A 3 -13.38 -26.96 13.65
C ALA A 3 -11.87 -26.95 13.32
N GLY A 4 -11.49 -26.25 12.25
CA GLY A 4 -10.09 -25.82 12.07
C GLY A 4 -9.62 -25.81 10.63
N CYS A 5 -9.88 -24.71 9.89
CA CYS A 5 -9.02 -24.33 8.74
C CYS A 5 -9.22 -22.88 8.23
N THR A 6 -9.86 -21.97 8.97
CA THR A 6 -10.11 -20.60 8.45
C THR A 6 -9.05 -19.58 8.83
N LYS A 7 -8.09 -19.90 9.73
CA LYS A 7 -7.11 -18.91 10.23
C LYS A 7 -5.79 -18.84 9.44
N ASN A 8 -5.49 -19.78 8.54
CA ASN A 8 -4.27 -19.72 7.72
C ASN A 8 -4.47 -18.87 6.45
N ASN A 9 -5.60 -19.02 5.76
CA ASN A 9 -5.77 -18.43 4.42
C ASN A 9 -5.75 -16.89 4.40
N GLU A 10 -6.24 -16.22 5.44
CA GLU A 10 -6.24 -14.75 5.50
C GLU A 10 -4.87 -14.21 5.86
N ASN A 11 -4.19 -14.79 6.84
CA ASN A 11 -2.82 -14.41 7.20
C ASN A 11 -1.84 -14.66 6.05
N ASP A 12 -2.00 -15.79 5.34
CA ASP A 12 -1.21 -16.10 4.14
C ASP A 12 -1.47 -15.09 3.02
N ARG A 13 -2.73 -14.65 2.86
CA ARG A 13 -3.12 -13.65 1.86
C ARG A 13 -2.61 -12.25 2.19
N ILE A 14 -2.70 -11.85 3.46
CA ILE A 14 -2.13 -10.60 3.96
C ILE A 14 -0.62 -10.62 3.71
N GLY A 15 0.07 -11.69 4.15
CA GLY A 15 1.49 -11.88 3.89
C GLY A 15 1.84 -11.80 2.40
N ALA A 16 1.08 -12.49 1.54
CA ALA A 16 1.26 -12.47 0.10
C ALA A 16 1.08 -11.07 -0.51
N LEU A 17 0.11 -10.29 -0.03
CA LEU A 17 -0.11 -8.92 -0.50
C LEU A 17 1.08 -8.02 -0.16
N PHE A 18 1.54 -8.05 1.09
CA PHE A 18 2.72 -7.26 1.49
C PHE A 18 4.00 -7.71 0.76
N GLN A 19 4.16 -9.00 0.48
CA GLN A 19 5.28 -9.49 -0.34
C GLN A 19 5.17 -9.06 -1.80
N ALA A 20 3.96 -9.00 -2.37
CA ALA A 20 3.75 -8.49 -3.73
C ALA A 20 4.13 -7.01 -3.83
N ILE A 21 3.72 -6.19 -2.85
CA ILE A 21 4.06 -4.76 -2.78
C ILE A 21 5.58 -4.55 -2.64
N ARG A 22 6.25 -5.30 -1.74
CA ARG A 22 7.72 -5.22 -1.56
C ARG A 22 8.52 -5.62 -2.79
N ARG A 23 7.96 -6.48 -3.63
CA ARG A 23 8.56 -6.97 -4.88
C ARG A 23 8.05 -6.21 -6.10
N GLU A 24 7.31 -5.12 -5.91
CA GLU A 24 6.80 -4.25 -6.98
C GLU A 24 5.90 -5.00 -7.98
N LYS A 25 5.26 -6.09 -7.54
CA LYS A 25 4.38 -6.92 -8.37
C LYS A 25 2.97 -6.35 -8.39
N PHE A 26 2.77 -5.25 -9.13
CA PHE A 26 1.48 -4.56 -9.24
C PHE A 26 0.31 -5.53 -9.53
N GLN A 27 0.42 -6.32 -10.59
CA GLN A 27 -0.67 -7.23 -10.98
C GLN A 27 -1.00 -8.27 -9.90
N LEU A 28 0.02 -8.81 -9.23
CA LEU A 28 -0.22 -9.80 -8.17
C LEU A 28 -0.92 -9.16 -6.97
N ALA A 29 -0.54 -7.95 -6.60
CA ALA A 29 -1.17 -7.23 -5.51
C ALA A 29 -2.63 -6.87 -5.84
N THR A 30 -2.91 -6.39 -7.05
CA THR A 30 -4.29 -6.10 -7.48
C THR A 30 -5.13 -7.36 -7.53
N ASP A 31 -4.59 -8.48 -8.01
CA ASP A 31 -5.32 -9.75 -8.05
C ASP A 31 -5.64 -10.26 -6.64
N LEU A 32 -4.73 -10.08 -5.68
CA LEU A 32 -4.96 -10.46 -4.29
C LEU A 32 -6.08 -9.62 -3.66
N ILE A 33 -6.09 -8.31 -3.90
CA ILE A 33 -7.14 -7.39 -3.45
C ILE A 33 -8.48 -7.77 -4.10
N SER A 34 -8.52 -7.99 -5.41
CA SER A 34 -9.71 -8.44 -6.14
C SER A 34 -10.24 -9.80 -5.65
N LYS A 35 -9.36 -10.67 -5.15
CA LYS A 35 -9.75 -11.95 -4.53
C LYS A 35 -10.27 -11.80 -3.10
N GLY A 36 -10.28 -10.59 -2.53
CA GLY A 36 -10.74 -10.30 -1.18
C GLY A 36 -9.63 -10.08 -0.15
N ALA A 37 -8.40 -9.75 -0.56
CA ALA A 37 -7.41 -9.24 0.41
C ALA A 37 -7.85 -7.85 0.90
N GLY A 38 -7.86 -7.64 2.21
CA GLY A 38 -8.28 -6.37 2.79
C GLY A 38 -7.34 -5.22 2.38
N VAL A 39 -7.88 -4.18 1.75
CA VAL A 39 -7.12 -2.97 1.35
C VAL A 39 -6.53 -2.22 2.56
N ASN A 40 -7.15 -2.39 3.73
CA ASN A 40 -6.74 -1.81 5.01
C ASN A 40 -6.18 -2.85 5.99
N CYS A 41 -5.81 -4.06 5.52
CA CYS A 41 -5.18 -5.05 6.37
C CYS A 41 -3.85 -4.52 6.93
N ILE A 42 -3.40 -5.03 8.07
CA ILE A 42 -2.12 -4.64 8.65
C ILE A 42 -1.16 -5.82 8.70
N ASN A 43 0.13 -5.56 8.53
CA ASN A 43 1.18 -6.55 8.80
C ASN A 43 1.64 -6.49 10.27
N TYR A 44 2.65 -7.29 10.62
CA TYR A 44 3.23 -7.34 11.98
C TYR A 44 3.80 -6.00 12.48
N PHE A 45 4.08 -5.05 11.58
CA PHE A 45 4.53 -3.70 11.92
C PHE A 45 3.37 -2.69 11.98
N GLY A 46 2.13 -3.13 11.86
CA GLY A 46 0.97 -2.23 11.77
C GLY A 46 0.85 -1.50 10.44
N ASN A 47 1.72 -1.76 9.45
CA ASN A 47 1.65 -1.09 8.16
C ASN A 47 0.41 -1.58 7.41
N THR A 48 -0.36 -0.66 6.83
CA THR A 48 -1.32 -0.96 5.78
C THR A 48 -0.62 -1.17 4.43
N PRO A 49 -1.28 -1.77 3.41
CA PRO A 49 -0.78 -1.79 2.04
C PRO A 49 -0.29 -0.42 1.55
N LEU A 50 -1.01 0.65 1.91
CA LEU A 50 -0.67 2.01 1.55
C LEU A 50 0.62 2.49 2.23
N ILE A 51 0.74 2.28 3.56
CA ILE A 51 1.96 2.58 4.31
C ILE A 51 3.14 1.78 3.75
N GLU A 52 2.97 0.49 3.50
CA GLU A 52 4.05 -0.36 2.97
C GLU A 52 4.50 0.11 1.58
N THR A 53 3.56 0.53 0.73
CA THR A 53 3.88 1.08 -0.61
C THR A 53 4.76 2.33 -0.48
N CYS A 54 4.40 3.25 0.43
CA CYS A 54 5.14 4.49 0.64
C CYS A 54 6.51 4.26 1.31
N ARG A 55 6.61 3.23 2.17
CA ARG A 55 7.81 2.87 2.95
C ARG A 55 8.84 2.04 2.18
N SER A 56 8.41 1.07 1.36
CA SER A 56 9.28 -0.01 0.86
C SER A 56 10.21 0.39 -0.28
N HIS A 57 9.87 1.41 -1.04
CA HIS A 57 10.53 1.64 -2.32
C HIS A 57 11.74 2.54 -2.15
N ARG A 58 12.92 1.91 -2.21
CA ARG A 58 14.19 2.56 -2.50
C ARG A 58 14.17 2.96 -3.98
N THR A 59 14.22 4.26 -4.27
CA THR A 59 14.50 4.77 -5.61
C THR A 59 15.76 4.11 -6.15
N SER A 60 15.63 3.15 -7.07
CA SER A 60 16.76 2.64 -7.84
C SER A 60 17.24 3.74 -8.77
N LYS A 61 18.10 4.63 -8.26
CA LYS A 61 18.81 5.65 -9.06
C LYS A 61 19.70 5.04 -10.16
N ARG A 62 19.85 3.70 -10.21
CA ARG A 62 20.74 3.00 -11.16
C ARG A 62 20.07 2.56 -12.45
N THR A 63 18.76 2.43 -12.47
CA THR A 63 18.02 2.08 -13.70
C THR A 63 17.39 3.37 -14.18
N GLY A 64 18.03 4.07 -15.12
CA GLY A 64 17.46 5.22 -15.84
C GLY A 64 16.27 4.83 -16.72
N SER A 65 15.39 3.99 -16.18
CA SER A 65 14.16 3.55 -16.78
C SER A 65 13.04 4.44 -16.28
N ILE A 66 12.13 4.71 -17.19
CA ILE A 66 10.98 5.61 -17.18
C ILE A 66 9.88 5.17 -16.18
N VAL A 67 10.25 4.44 -15.11
CA VAL A 67 9.38 3.72 -14.16
C VAL A 67 8.93 4.56 -12.96
N GLU A 68 8.95 5.90 -13.08
CA GLU A 68 8.53 6.79 -11.98
C GLU A 68 7.06 6.60 -11.56
N ASN A 69 6.26 5.87 -12.33
CA ASN A 69 4.82 5.81 -12.13
C ASN A 69 4.28 4.53 -11.46
N GLU A 70 5.11 3.52 -11.13
CA GLU A 70 4.57 2.27 -10.56
C GLU A 70 4.08 2.45 -9.12
N ARG A 71 4.81 3.23 -8.31
CA ARG A 71 4.39 3.60 -6.96
C ARG A 71 3.11 4.42 -7.00
N GLU A 72 3.07 5.42 -7.87
CA GLU A 72 1.88 6.25 -8.08
C GLU A 72 0.69 5.39 -8.50
N ARG A 73 0.89 4.45 -9.42
CA ARG A 73 -0.13 3.51 -9.88
C ARG A 73 -0.65 2.65 -8.72
N PHE A 74 0.23 2.16 -7.85
CA PHE A 74 -0.16 1.44 -6.63
C PHE A 74 -0.99 2.31 -5.69
N VAL A 75 -0.52 3.52 -5.38
CA VAL A 75 -1.22 4.44 -4.48
C VAL A 75 -2.61 4.76 -5.05
N ARG A 76 -2.69 5.16 -6.32
CA ARG A 76 -3.99 5.43 -6.98
C ARG A 76 -4.91 4.21 -6.96
N PHE A 77 -4.39 3.01 -7.21
CA PHE A 77 -5.19 1.78 -7.13
C PHE A 77 -5.76 1.57 -5.72
N LEU A 78 -4.94 1.71 -4.67
CA LEU A 78 -5.40 1.56 -3.29
C LEU A 78 -6.43 2.64 -2.92
N LEU A 79 -6.20 3.89 -3.33
CA LEU A 79 -7.13 5.00 -3.09
C LEU A 79 -8.47 4.84 -3.81
N ASN A 80 -8.49 4.17 -4.97
CA ASN A 80 -9.71 3.82 -5.70
C ASN A 80 -10.47 2.64 -5.08
N ASN A 81 -9.84 1.88 -4.18
CA ASN A 81 -10.45 0.77 -3.45
C ASN A 81 -10.82 1.18 -2.00
N ASP A 82 -11.15 2.46 -1.77
CA ASP A 82 -11.56 2.99 -0.45
C ASP A 82 -10.56 2.69 0.69
N CYS A 83 -9.27 2.78 0.38
CA CYS A 83 -8.23 2.71 1.40
C CYS A 83 -8.31 3.87 2.40
N ASP A 84 -8.15 3.54 3.68
CA ASP A 84 -8.07 4.50 4.78
C ASP A 84 -6.64 5.08 4.86
N VAL A 85 -6.51 6.33 4.41
CA VAL A 85 -5.24 7.07 4.39
C VAL A 85 -4.81 7.54 5.78
N SER A 86 -5.73 7.59 6.74
CA SER A 86 -5.47 8.10 8.10
C SER A 86 -4.80 7.08 9.02
N LYS A 87 -4.67 5.82 8.56
CA LYS A 87 -4.00 4.77 9.32
C LYS A 87 -2.52 5.09 9.52
N TYR A 88 -2.02 4.65 10.67
CA TYR A 88 -0.62 4.74 11.06
C TYR A 88 -0.11 3.38 11.52
N ASP A 89 1.20 3.20 11.42
CA ASP A 89 1.90 1.99 11.85
C ASP A 89 2.17 1.97 13.37
N ILE A 90 2.86 0.93 13.87
CA ILE A 90 3.20 0.82 15.30
C ILE A 90 4.12 1.94 15.81
N TYR A 91 4.77 2.69 14.92
CA TYR A 91 5.63 3.82 15.23
C TYR A 91 4.87 5.15 15.18
N GLY A 92 3.57 5.13 14.85
CA GLY A 92 2.74 6.32 14.68
C GLY A 92 2.92 7.02 13.34
N TRP A 93 3.51 6.36 12.34
CA TRP A 93 3.76 6.95 11.01
C TRP A 93 2.62 6.63 10.03
N THR A 94 2.10 7.67 9.38
CA THR A 94 1.12 7.54 8.29
C THR A 94 1.81 7.33 6.95
N ALA A 95 1.03 6.95 5.93
CA ALA A 95 1.53 6.84 4.55
C ALA A 95 2.10 8.18 4.04
N LEU A 96 1.46 9.30 4.39
CA LEU A 96 1.90 10.66 4.05
C LEU A 96 3.26 10.97 4.65
N MET A 97 3.45 10.72 5.95
CA MET A 97 4.73 10.97 6.63
C MET A 97 5.88 10.18 5.99
N TYR A 98 5.63 8.94 5.58
CA TYR A 98 6.63 8.15 4.84
C TYR A 98 6.92 8.72 3.45
N ALA A 99 5.91 9.24 2.74
CA ALA A 99 6.09 9.89 1.45
C ALA A 99 6.91 11.17 1.56
N GLU A 100 6.61 12.03 2.54
CA GLU A 100 7.33 13.27 2.83
C GLU A 100 8.79 13.00 3.23
N LYS A 101 9.02 12.08 4.17
CA LYS A 101 10.37 11.71 4.63
C LYS A 101 11.26 11.23 3.50
N ASN A 102 10.68 10.53 2.53
CA ASN A 102 11.41 9.99 1.40
C ASN A 102 11.50 10.95 0.20
N GLY A 103 10.87 12.12 0.25
CA GLY A 103 10.86 13.10 -0.84
C GLY A 103 10.03 12.67 -2.06
N HIS A 104 8.94 11.93 -1.85
CA HIS A 104 8.06 11.50 -2.93
C HIS A 104 6.92 12.51 -3.16
N ASP A 105 7.28 13.70 -3.64
CA ASP A 105 6.38 14.86 -3.76
C ASP A 105 5.08 14.54 -4.53
N ASN A 106 5.15 13.75 -5.60
CA ASN A 106 3.96 13.32 -6.35
C ASN A 106 2.98 12.50 -5.48
N ILE A 107 3.49 11.63 -4.60
CA ILE A 107 2.65 10.83 -3.71
C ILE A 107 2.10 11.69 -2.58
N VAL A 108 2.91 12.60 -2.03
CA VAL A 108 2.47 13.60 -1.04
C VAL A 108 1.27 14.35 -1.60
N TYR A 109 1.38 14.89 -2.81
CA TYR A 109 0.30 15.61 -3.48
C TYR A 109 -0.99 14.77 -3.64
N ILE A 110 -0.87 13.51 -4.02
CA ILE A 110 -2.01 12.60 -4.20
C ILE A 110 -2.69 12.29 -2.86
N LEU A 111 -1.90 11.98 -1.82
CA LEU A 111 -2.40 11.66 -0.49
C LEU A 111 -3.05 12.88 0.18
N GLU A 112 -2.42 14.04 0.13
CA GLU A 112 -2.98 15.30 0.64
C GLU A 112 -4.31 15.64 -0.04
N LYS A 113 -4.41 15.43 -1.36
CA LYS A 113 -5.68 15.65 -2.09
C LYS A 113 -6.79 14.74 -1.57
N LYS A 114 -6.47 13.47 -1.30
CA LYS A 114 -7.44 12.52 -0.75
C LYS A 114 -7.83 12.88 0.68
N GLU A 115 -6.87 13.25 1.54
CA GLU A 115 -7.12 13.65 2.93
C GLU A 115 -7.98 14.92 3.03
N LYS A 116 -7.71 15.92 2.18
CA LYS A 116 -8.47 17.18 2.14
C LYS A 116 -9.86 17.01 1.51
N GLY A 117 -10.26 15.79 1.12
CA GLY A 117 -11.55 15.51 0.48
C GLY A 117 -11.70 16.20 -0.88
N MET A 118 -10.60 16.64 -1.49
CA MET A 118 -10.59 17.21 -2.84
C MET A 118 -10.70 16.08 -3.86
N ASN A 119 -11.82 15.38 -3.84
CA ASN A 119 -12.30 14.58 -4.95
C ASN A 119 -12.59 15.59 -6.06
N ASN A 120 -11.66 15.75 -6.99
CA ASN A 120 -11.89 16.64 -8.13
C ASN A 120 -13.18 16.14 -8.81
N THR A 121 -14.13 17.06 -8.90
CA THR A 121 -15.46 16.89 -9.50
C THR A 121 -15.36 16.52 -10.97
#